data_AF-A0A4R9PMS1-F1
#
_entry.id   AF-A0A4R9PMS1-F1
#
_cell.length_a   1.000
_cell.length_b   1.000
_cell.length_c   1.000
_cell.angle_alpha   90.00
_cell.angle_beta   90.00
_cell.angle_gamma   90.00
#
_symmetry.space_group_name_H-M   'P 1'
#
loop_
_entity.id
_entity.type
_entity.pdbx_description
1 polymer ?
#
loop_
_entity_poly.entity_id
_entity_poly.type
_entity_poly.pdbx_seq_one_letter_code
_entity_poly.pdbx_strand_id
1 'polypeptide(L)'
;KDGGFLTLLLQDENKGLQVEYDGSWVNVDPIPQTLVVNIGELLELASNGYLRATVHRVMTPPPGVERISVPFFFSARLDATIPLLDLPEELAAEARGPASDPDNPLFRNVG
;
A
#
# COMPACT_ATOMS: atom_id res chain seq x y z
N LYS A 1 -4.99 -3.90 -0.35
CA LYS A 1 -4.40 -2.55 -0.42
C LYS A 1 -4.65 -1.85 0.93
N ASP A 2 -3.93 -0.78 1.23
CA ASP A 2 -4.22 0.05 2.41
C ASP A 2 -5.05 1.26 2.01
N GLY A 3 -6.06 1.60 2.80
CA GLY A 3 -7.01 2.66 2.44
C GLY A 3 -6.49 4.09 2.62
N GLY A 4 -5.36 4.33 3.31
CA GLY A 4 -4.85 5.67 3.65
C GLY A 4 -3.99 6.32 2.55
N PHE A 5 -3.08 7.23 2.95
CA PHE A 5 -2.07 7.78 2.04
C PHE A 5 -0.83 6.89 1.98
N LEU A 6 -0.29 6.53 3.15
CA LEU A 6 0.92 5.74 3.28
C LEU A 6 0.80 4.78 4.46
N THR A 7 1.45 3.63 4.33
CA THR A 7 1.73 2.74 5.46
C THR A 7 3.23 2.69 5.66
N LEU A 8 3.69 2.96 6.88
CA LEU A 8 5.07 2.80 7.30
C LEU A 8 5.14 1.54 8.16
N LEU A 9 5.86 0.53 7.70
CA LEU A 9 5.90 -0.78 8.32
C LEU A 9 7.30 -1.07 8.84
N LEU A 10 7.39 -1.23 10.16
CA LEU A 10 8.53 -1.86 10.80
C LEU A 10 8.32 -3.37 10.80
N GLN A 11 9.32 -4.11 10.34
CA GLN A 11 9.33 -5.57 10.32
C GLN A 11 10.48 -6.07 11.19
N ASP A 12 10.30 -7.23 11.83
CA ASP A 12 11.41 -7.99 12.36
C ASP A 12 12.22 -8.66 11.23
N GLU A 13 13.17 -9.53 11.60
CA GLU A 13 14.05 -10.21 10.63
C GLU A 13 13.35 -11.37 9.88
N ASN A 14 12.10 -11.70 10.22
CA ASN A 14 11.39 -12.82 9.63
C ASN A 14 10.68 -12.42 8.33
N LYS A 15 10.98 -13.19 7.27
CA LYS A 15 10.34 -13.04 5.96
C LYS A 15 8.84 -13.34 6.02
N GLY A 16 8.08 -12.79 5.07
CA GLY A 16 6.68 -13.16 4.89
C GLY A 16 5.85 -12.16 4.11
N LEU A 17 6.24 -10.88 4.08
CA LEU A 17 5.54 -9.89 3.27
C LEU A 17 5.77 -10.13 1.78
N GLN A 18 4.69 -10.14 1.01
CA GLN A 18 4.70 -10.17 -0.44
C GLN A 18 3.85 -9.05 -1.00
N VAL A 19 4.29 -8.47 -2.12
CA VAL A 19 3.55 -7.47 -2.89
C VAL A 19 3.24 -8.03 -4.27
N GLU A 20 2.08 -7.71 -4.80
CA GLU A 20 1.75 -8.00 -6.20
C GLU A 20 2.34 -6.91 -7.09
N TYR A 21 3.14 -7.32 -8.06
CA TYR A 21 3.77 -6.46 -9.04
C TYR A 21 3.75 -7.15 -10.41
N ASP A 22 3.18 -6.48 -11.41
CA ASP A 22 3.02 -6.98 -12.79
C ASP A 22 2.44 -8.41 -12.88
N GLY A 23 1.40 -8.68 -12.09
CA GLY A 23 0.68 -9.98 -12.06
C GLY A 23 1.45 -11.10 -11.36
N SER A 24 2.54 -10.77 -10.66
CA SER A 24 3.36 -11.72 -9.92
C SER A 24 3.53 -11.30 -8.45
N TRP A 25 3.70 -12.28 -7.56
CA TRP A 25 4.00 -12.02 -6.15
C TRP A 25 5.51 -11.90 -5.96
N VAL A 26 5.95 -10.76 -5.42
CA VAL A 26 7.35 -10.45 -5.12
C VAL A 26 7.55 -10.40 -3.61
N ASN A 27 8.60 -11.03 -3.10
CA ASN A 27 8.96 -10.97 -1.67
C ASN A 27 9.53 -9.61 -1.31
N VAL A 28 9.09 -9.07 -0.17
CA VAL A 28 9.73 -7.93 0.48
C VAL A 28 10.53 -8.46 1.65
N ASP A 29 11.81 -8.75 1.39
CA ASP A 29 12.72 -9.26 2.41
C ASP A 29 13.06 -8.17 3.43
N PRO A 30 13.06 -8.46 4.74
CA PRO A 30 13.43 -7.48 5.76
C PRO A 30 14.86 -6.98 5.57
N ILE A 31 15.05 -5.66 5.64
CA ILE A 31 16.36 -5.02 5.64
C ILE A 31 16.55 -4.35 7.01
N PRO A 32 17.62 -4.68 7.76
CA PRO A 32 17.87 -4.09 9.07
C PRO A 32 17.87 -2.55 9.03
N GLN A 33 17.28 -1.93 10.06
CA GLN A 33 17.21 -0.46 10.21
C GLN A 33 16.46 0.26 9.08
N THR A 34 15.49 -0.40 8.45
CA THR A 34 14.65 0.21 7.42
C THR A 34 13.17 0.12 7.78
N LEU A 35 12.36 0.87 7.04
CA LEU A 35 10.91 0.75 7.03
C LEU A 35 10.48 0.39 5.61
N VAL A 36 9.51 -0.51 5.50
CA VAL A 36 8.78 -0.69 4.26
C VAL A 36 7.74 0.41 4.16
N VAL A 37 7.66 1.09 3.03
CA VAL A 37 6.67 2.16 2.79
C VAL A 37 5.76 1.71 1.64
N ASN A 38 4.46 1.61 1.93
CA ASN A 38 3.44 1.33 0.92
C ASN A 38 2.65 2.59 0.61
N ILE A 39 2.28 2.76 -0.66
CA ILE A 39 1.30 3.75 -1.10
C ILE A 39 -0.11 3.20 -0.81
N GLY A 40 -0.96 4.04 -0.22
CA GLY A 40 -2.37 3.75 0.02
C GLY A 40 -3.29 4.34 -1.04
N GLU A 41 -4.55 3.92 -0.99
CA GLU A 41 -5.56 4.23 -2.01
C GLU A 41 -5.90 5.73 -2.10
N LEU A 42 -5.84 6.50 -1.00
CA LEU A 42 -6.06 7.95 -1.08
C LEU A 42 -4.98 8.65 -1.90
N LEU A 43 -3.73 8.19 -1.82
CA LEU A 43 -2.63 8.79 -2.58
C LEU A 43 -2.65 8.34 -4.05
N GLU A 44 -3.07 7.10 -4.31
CA GLU A 44 -3.37 6.64 -5.67
C GLU A 44 -4.48 7.50 -6.31
N LEU A 45 -5.58 7.76 -5.59
CA LEU A 45 -6.64 8.64 -6.07
C LEU A 45 -6.17 10.08 -6.29
N ALA A 46 -5.48 10.67 -5.31
CA ALA A 46 -4.99 12.05 -5.40
C ALA A 46 -4.03 12.24 -6.59
N SER A 47 -3.19 11.25 -6.89
CA SER A 47 -2.27 11.29 -8.03
C SER A 47 -2.88 10.80 -9.36
N ASN A 48 -4.21 10.62 -9.41
CA ASN A 48 -4.92 10.08 -10.57
C ASN A 48 -4.35 8.73 -11.08
N GLY A 49 -3.82 7.91 -10.18
CA GLY A 49 -3.24 6.61 -10.50
C GLY A 49 -1.82 6.63 -11.05
N TYR A 50 -1.11 7.76 -10.98
CA TYR A 50 0.34 7.80 -11.19
C TYR A 50 1.07 7.01 -10.09
N LEU A 51 0.76 7.28 -8.83
CA LEU A 51 1.19 6.46 -7.70
C LEU A 51 0.23 5.29 -7.53
N ARG A 52 0.76 4.09 -7.26
CA ARG A 52 -0.02 2.85 -7.24
C ARG A 52 -0.10 2.27 -5.84
N ALA A 53 -1.32 2.05 -5.36
CA ALA A 53 -1.55 1.29 -4.15
C ALA A 53 -1.45 -0.21 -4.48
N THR A 54 -0.39 -0.87 -4.05
CA THR A 54 -0.13 -2.27 -4.38
C THR A 54 -0.95 -3.21 -3.50
N VAL A 55 -1.39 -4.32 -4.10
CA VAL A 55 -1.93 -5.44 -3.32
C VAL A 55 -0.76 -6.11 -2.61
N HIS A 56 -0.96 -6.47 -1.35
CA HIS A 56 0.07 -7.13 -0.55
C HIS A 56 -0.57 -8.19 0.35
N ARG A 57 0.21 -9.18 0.74
CA ARG A 57 -0.19 -10.26 1.63
C ARG A 57 0.97 -10.66 2.54
N VAL A 58 0.65 -11.40 3.59
CA VAL A 58 1.66 -12.00 4.49
C VAL A 58 1.54 -13.51 4.42
N MET A 59 2.66 -14.18 4.21
CA MET A 59 2.77 -15.63 4.31
C MET A 59 2.92 -16.04 5.77
N THR A 60 2.20 -17.08 6.18
CA THR A 60 2.33 -17.66 7.52
C THR A 60 3.77 -18.15 7.74
N PRO A 61 4.42 -17.77 8.86
CA PRO A 61 5.77 -18.25 9.14
C PRO A 61 5.77 -19.76 9.43
N PRO A 62 6.94 -20.43 9.33
CA PRO A 62 7.07 -21.83 9.69
C PRO A 62 6.63 -22.10 11.14
N PRO A 63 6.18 -23.32 11.47
CA PRO A 63 5.83 -23.69 12.84
C PRO A 63 6.97 -23.38 13.82
N GLY A 64 6.64 -22.74 14.94
CA GLY A 64 7.62 -22.36 15.96
C GLY A 64 8.36 -21.04 15.68
N VAL A 65 8.06 -20.35 14.58
CA VAL A 65 8.61 -19.01 14.28
C VAL A 65 7.53 -17.96 14.53
N GLU A 66 7.83 -17.02 15.41
CA GLU A 66 7.02 -15.81 15.60
C GLU A 66 7.52 -14.71 14.66
N ARG A 67 6.59 -14.00 14.03
CA ARG A 67 6.88 -12.84 13.20
C ARG A 67 6.13 -11.63 13.72
N ILE A 68 6.87 -10.58 14.04
CA ILE A 68 6.33 -9.32 14.57
C ILE A 68 6.43 -8.24 13.50
N SER A 69 5.35 -7.50 13.30
CA SER A 69 5.31 -6.33 12.43
C SER A 69 4.49 -5.22 13.04
N VAL A 70 4.97 -3.98 12.93
CA VAL A 70 4.34 -2.80 13.53
C VAL A 70 4.00 -1.82 12.41
N PRO A 71 2.75 -1.82 11.90
CA PRO A 71 2.30 -0.87 10.89
C PRO A 71 1.88 0.46 11.52
N PHE A 72 2.28 1.57 10.90
CA PHE A 72 1.72 2.89 11.13
C PHE A 72 0.99 3.36 9.86
N PHE A 73 -0.31 3.64 9.99
CA PHE A 73 -1.16 4.07 8.88
C PHE A 73 -1.31 5.60 8.90
N PHE A 74 -0.71 6.26 7.91
CA PHE A 74 -0.86 7.68 7.70
C PHE A 74 -2.03 7.94 6.73
N SER A 75 -3.08 8.60 7.23
CA SER A 75 -4.32 8.82 6.49
C SER A 75 -4.83 10.25 6.65
N ALA A 76 -5.83 10.59 5.84
CA ALA A 76 -6.54 11.86 5.95
C ALA A 76 -7.40 11.91 7.22
N ARG A 77 -7.79 13.14 7.60
CA ARG A 77 -8.89 13.33 8.55
C ARG A 77 -10.20 12.83 7.93
N LEU A 78 -11.13 12.38 8.77
CA LEU A 78 -12.42 11.84 8.32
C LEU A 78 -13.26 12.85 7.52
N ASP A 79 -13.10 14.15 7.78
CA ASP A 79 -13.80 15.25 7.12
C ASP A 79 -12.97 15.93 6.02
N ALA A 80 -11.78 15.43 5.72
CA ALA A 80 -10.93 16.00 4.70
C ALA A 80 -11.47 15.70 3.30
N THR A 81 -11.50 16.72 2.45
CA THR A 81 -11.62 16.52 1.00
C THR A 81 -10.24 16.28 0.42
N ILE A 82 -10.06 15.19 -0.32
CA ILE A 82 -8.78 14.83 -0.94
C ILE A 82 -8.65 15.55 -2.29
N PRO A 83 -7.68 16.45 -2.47
CA PRO A 83 -7.48 17.12 -3.75
C PRO A 83 -6.80 16.19 -4.76
N LEU A 84 -7.02 16.45 -6.04
CA LEU A 84 -6.14 15.96 -7.09
C LEU A 84 -4.81 16.73 -7.02
N LEU A 85 -3.70 16.02 -7.16
CA LEU A 85 -2.38 16.59 -7.26
C LEU A 85 -2.18 17.19 -8.64
N ASP A 86 -1.64 18.40 -8.68
CA ASP A 86 -1.18 19.02 -9.92
C ASP A 86 0.19 18.43 -10.28
N LEU A 87 0.18 17.43 -11.15
CA LEU A 87 1.38 16.73 -11.60
C LEU A 87 1.97 17.43 -12.83
N PRO A 88 3.31 17.53 -12.96
CA PRO A 88 3.96 17.91 -14.21
C PRO A 88 3.45 17.06 -15.38
N GLU A 89 3.42 17.63 -16.58
CA GLU A 89 2.85 17.00 -17.78
C GLU A 89 3.45 15.62 -18.04
N GLU A 90 4.75 15.44 -17.80
CA GLU A 90 5.45 14.18 -18.01
C GLU A 90 4.93 13.08 -17.07
N LEU A 91 4.65 13.42 -15.81
CA LEU A 91 4.13 12.46 -14.82
C LEU A 91 2.63 12.22 -15.01
N ALA A 92 1.89 13.26 -15.37
CA ALA A 92 0.47 13.15 -15.68
C ALA A 92 0.22 12.21 -16.88
N ALA A 93 1.11 12.20 -17.87
CA ALA A 93 1.03 11.30 -19.02
C ALA A 93 1.22 9.81 -18.65
N GLU A 94 1.85 9.51 -17.51
CA GLU A 94 2.03 8.14 -17.01
C GLU A 94 0.86 7.66 -16.13
N ALA A 95 -0.05 8.56 -15.75
CA ALA A 95 -1.18 8.25 -14.89
C ALA A 95 -2.14 7.26 -15.56
N ARG A 96 -2.41 6.13 -14.90
CA ARG A 96 -3.24 5.04 -15.44
C ARG A 96 -4.71 5.12 -15.01
N GLY A 97 -5.08 6.18 -14.28
CA GLY A 97 -6.31 6.24 -13.51
C GLY A 97 -6.23 5.36 -12.26
N PRO A 98 -7.07 5.62 -11.25
CA PRO A 98 -7.13 4.77 -10.07
C PRO A 98 -7.56 3.35 -10.48
N ALA A 99 -6.87 2.33 -9.96
CA ALA A 99 -7.33 0.96 -10.15
C ALA A 99 -8.65 0.77 -9.40
N SER A 100 -9.75 0.65 -10.14
CA SER A 100 -11.00 0.14 -9.59
C SER A 100 -10.87 -1.37 -9.38
N ASP A 101 -10.64 -1.78 -8.14
CA ASP A 101 -10.82 -3.17 -7.72
C ASP A 101 -12.31 -3.37 -7.41
N PRO A 102 -13.09 -4.05 -8.27
CA PRO A 102 -14.52 -4.25 -8.06
C PRO A 102 -14.83 -5.09 -6.81
N ASP A 103 -13.84 -5.82 -6.29
CA ASP A 103 -13.95 -6.63 -5.08
C ASP A 103 -13.35 -5.95 -3.85
N ASN A 104 -13.01 -4.66 -3.93
CA ASN A 104 -12.43 -3.94 -2.80
C ASN A 104 -13.35 -4.05 -1.56
N PRO A 105 -12.86 -4.64 -0.45
CA PRO A 105 -13.67 -4.82 0.75
C PRO A 105 -14.17 -3.51 1.35
N LEU A 106 -13.54 -2.36 1.06
CA LEU A 106 -14.02 -1.04 1.48
C LEU A 106 -15.39 -0.68 0.90
N PHE A 107 -15.84 -1.31 -0.20
CA PHE A 107 -17.21 -1.14 -0.70
C PHE A 107 -18.26 -1.79 0.20
N ARG A 108 -17.85 -2.75 1.06
CA ARG A 108 -18.77 -3.57 1.86
C ARG A 108 -18.54 -3.42 3.36
N ASN A 109 -17.31 -3.13 3.79
CA ASN A 109 -16.93 -2.93 5.18
C ASN A 109 -15.93 -1.77 5.26
N VAL A 110 -16.42 -0.60 5.66
CA VAL A 110 -15.60 0.58 5.96
C VAL A 110 -15.34 0.60 7.47
N GLY A 111 -14.65 -0.43 7.95
CA GLY A 111 -14.47 -0.69 9.40
C GLY A 111 -15.57 -1.54 10.00
#